data_AF-A0A9P9A071-F1
#
_entry.id   AF-A0A9P9A071-F1
#
_cell.length_a   1.000
_cell.length_b   1.000
_cell.length_c   1.000
_cell.angle_alpha   90.00
_cell.angle_beta   90.00
_cell.angle_gamma   90.00
#
_symmetry.space_group_name_H-M   'P 1'
#
loop_
_entity.id
_entity.type
_entity.pdbx_description
1 polymer ?
#
loop_
_entity_poly.entity_id
_entity_poly.type
_entity_poly.pdbx_seq_one_letter_code
_entity_poly.pdbx_strand_id
1 'polypeptide(L)'
;MYGGFITPPNDSGTHFGVLFWHKDDFLTACGHGTAALGYWEVSRGLLKAPEGGGVVGVVIDIPSGRVVVKIVVEGGKLVQAIFRQRLQFPIRKILTFGLSFAGAANASVDAAQLGLKVEPSNVNRFISLGREVELTM
;
A
#
# COMPACT_ATOMS: atom_id res chain seq x y z
N MET A 1 -7.51 8.55 9.65
CA MET A 1 -6.12 9.06 9.53
C MET A 1 -5.18 7.87 9.46
N TYR A 2 -4.10 7.99 8.69
CA TYR A 2 -3.09 6.95 8.49
C TYR A 2 -1.71 7.57 8.74
N GLY A 3 -0.78 6.83 9.32
CA GLY A 3 0.58 7.30 9.60
C GLY A 3 1.63 6.20 9.49
N GLY A 4 2.90 6.59 9.60
CA GLY A 4 4.02 5.66 9.62
C GLY A 4 5.17 6.21 10.45
N PHE A 5 5.69 5.38 11.35
CA PHE A 5 6.93 5.66 12.07
C PHE A 5 8.11 5.19 11.24
N ILE A 6 8.96 6.11 10.79
CA ILE A 6 10.21 5.77 10.11
C ILE A 6 11.15 5.16 11.14
N THR A 7 11.73 4.00 10.82
CA THR A 7 12.68 3.27 11.66
C THR A 7 14.01 3.13 10.95
N PRO A 8 15.09 2.83 11.69
CA PRO A 8 16.31 2.32 11.07
C PRO A 8 16.01 1.11 10.16
N PRO A 9 16.80 0.92 9.10
CA PRO A 9 16.71 -0.27 8.26
C PRO A 9 17.11 -1.53 9.03
N ASN A 10 16.60 -2.70 8.62
CA ASN A 10 16.95 -3.97 9.25
C ASN A 10 18.41 -4.39 8.96
N ASP A 11 18.94 -3.98 7.81
CA ASP A 11 20.30 -4.24 7.35
C ASP A 11 20.76 -3.18 6.34
N SER A 12 21.96 -3.32 5.77
CA SER A 12 22.52 -2.36 4.80
C SER A 12 21.85 -2.38 3.42
N GLY A 13 20.89 -3.28 3.18
CA GLY A 13 20.19 -3.44 1.92
C GLY A 13 18.91 -2.61 1.77
N THR A 14 18.54 -1.79 2.75
CA THR A 14 17.42 -0.82 2.66
C THR A 14 17.82 0.60 3.02
N HIS A 15 16.99 1.54 2.56
CA HIS A 15 17.17 2.95 2.91
C HIS A 15 16.61 3.24 4.31
N PHE A 16 15.45 2.65 4.64
CA PHE A 16 14.80 2.77 5.94
C PHE A 16 13.75 1.68 6.14
N GLY A 17 13.30 1.52 7.38
CA GLY A 17 12.09 0.77 7.71
C GLY A 17 10.92 1.68 8.05
N VAL A 18 9.70 1.14 8.03
CA VAL A 18 8.51 1.86 8.49
C VAL A 18 7.50 0.94 9.16
N LEU A 19 6.97 1.39 10.30
CA LEU A 19 5.83 0.79 10.98
C LEU A 19 4.58 1.66 10.75
N PHE A 20 3.65 1.15 9.94
CA PHE A 20 2.41 1.83 9.61
C PHE A 20 1.35 1.68 10.70
N TRP A 21 0.47 2.67 10.85
CA TRP A 21 -0.64 2.66 11.80
C TRP A 21 -1.87 3.40 11.26
N HIS A 22 -3.05 2.97 11.69
CA HIS A 22 -4.30 3.73 11.59
C HIS A 22 -5.04 3.72 12.93
N LYS A 23 -6.30 4.19 12.94
CA LYS A 23 -7.11 4.37 14.16
C LYS A 23 -7.34 3.10 15.01
N ASP A 24 -7.06 1.92 14.46
CA ASP A 24 -7.44 0.64 15.09
C ASP A 24 -6.21 -0.20 15.41
N ASP A 25 -5.17 -0.17 14.58
CA ASP A 25 -3.97 -0.95 14.83
C ASP A 25 -2.76 -0.49 13.99
N PHE A 26 -1.62 -1.12 14.26
CA PHE A 26 -0.47 -1.19 13.40
C PHE A 26 -0.70 -2.14 12.22
N LEU A 27 -0.08 -1.82 11.08
CA LEU A 27 -0.26 -2.60 9.86
C LEU A 27 1.03 -3.25 9.41
N THR A 28 0.85 -4.46 8.91
CA THR A 28 1.88 -5.25 8.25
C THR A 28 2.28 -4.69 6.88
N ALA A 29 1.36 -4.00 6.21
CA ALA A 29 1.60 -3.32 4.94
C ALA A 29 0.70 -2.12 4.72
N CYS A 30 1.19 -1.14 3.98
CA CYS A 30 0.39 -0.04 3.45
C CYS A 30 0.91 0.39 2.08
N GLY A 31 0.18 0.06 1.00
CA GLY A 31 0.61 0.38 -0.37
C GLY A 31 0.72 1.88 -0.63
N HIS A 32 -0.29 2.67 -0.23
CA HIS A 32 -0.28 4.12 -0.45
C HIS A 32 0.82 4.82 0.36
N GLY A 33 1.03 4.40 1.62
CA GLY A 33 2.08 4.93 2.48
C GLY A 33 3.47 4.59 1.96
N THR A 34 3.66 3.36 1.47
CA THR A 34 4.91 2.90 0.85
C THR A 34 5.23 3.73 -0.41
N ALA A 35 4.25 3.95 -1.28
CA ALA A 35 4.42 4.79 -2.47
C ALA A 35 4.72 6.26 -2.11
N ALA A 36 4.01 6.82 -1.12
CA ALA A 36 4.21 8.19 -0.66
C ALA A 36 5.60 8.39 -0.04
N LEU A 37 6.10 7.43 0.76
CA LEU A 37 7.43 7.48 1.34
C LEU A 37 8.53 7.33 0.28
N GLY A 38 8.34 6.47 -0.72
CA GLY A 38 9.24 6.39 -1.87
C GLY A 38 9.32 7.72 -2.64
N TYR A 39 8.17 8.36 -2.88
CA TYR A 39 8.13 9.69 -3.50
C TYR A 39 8.85 10.72 -2.62
N TRP A 40 8.57 10.71 -1.31
CA TRP A 40 9.18 11.64 -0.35
C TRP A 40 10.71 11.54 -0.36
N GLU A 41 11.27 10.33 -0.30
CA GLU A 41 12.71 10.07 -0.29
C GLU A 41 13.43 10.75 -1.48
N VAL A 42 12.87 10.60 -2.69
CA VAL A 42 13.45 11.17 -3.90
C VAL A 42 13.18 12.68 -3.99
N SER A 43 11.97 13.12 -3.62
CA SER A 43 11.58 14.54 -3.68
C SER A 43 12.38 15.43 -2.72
N ARG A 44 12.86 14.86 -1.62
CA ARG A 44 13.72 15.54 -0.63
C ARG A 44 15.20 15.43 -0.95
N GLY A 45 15.55 14.73 -2.03
CA GLY A 45 16.95 14.50 -2.43
C GLY A 45 17.73 13.59 -1.48
N LEU A 46 17.04 12.84 -0.61
CA LEU A 46 17.66 11.83 0.27
C LEU A 46 18.22 10.69 -0.58
N LEU A 47 17.49 10.30 -1.62
CA LEU A 47 17.97 9.45 -2.70
C LEU A 47 17.98 10.24 -4.01
N LYS A 48 19.15 10.36 -4.65
CA LYS A 48 19.31 11.15 -5.87
C LYS A 48 18.72 10.42 -7.08
N ALA A 49 17.95 11.16 -7.88
CA ALA A 49 17.53 10.70 -9.20
C ALA A 49 18.64 10.89 -10.24
N PRO A 50 18.70 10.05 -11.29
CA PRO A 50 19.62 10.23 -12.42
C PRO A 50 19.44 11.59 -13.11
N GLU A 51 20.55 12.19 -13.53
CA GLU A 51 20.53 13.39 -14.36
C GLU A 51 19.81 13.10 -15.69
N GLY A 52 18.90 13.99 -16.10
CA GLY A 52 18.10 13.81 -17.32
C GLY A 52 16.83 12.96 -17.16
N GLY A 53 16.58 12.39 -15.98
CA GLY A 53 15.42 11.54 -15.70
C GLY A 53 15.75 10.05 -15.71
N GLY A 54 14.78 9.22 -15.29
CA GLY A 54 14.96 7.78 -15.17
C GLY A 54 14.09 7.16 -14.07
N VAL A 55 14.48 5.95 -13.63
CA VAL A 55 13.78 5.20 -12.58
C VAL A 55 14.70 5.01 -11.38
N VAL A 56 14.24 5.42 -10.20
CA VAL A 56 14.95 5.27 -8.92
C VAL A 56 14.28 4.20 -8.07
N GLY A 57 15.05 3.25 -7.54
CA GLY A 57 14.52 2.23 -6.63
C GLY A 57 14.71 2.62 -5.17
N VAL A 58 13.61 2.91 -4.46
CA VAL A 58 13.59 3.09 -3.00
C VAL A 58 13.22 1.76 -2.34
N VAL A 59 14.19 1.14 -1.69
CA VAL A 59 14.01 -0.09 -0.90
C VAL A 59 13.62 0.24 0.53
N ILE A 60 12.47 -0.26 0.98
CA ILE A 60 11.85 0.03 2.28
C ILE A 60 11.52 -1.29 2.99
N ASP A 61 11.90 -1.40 4.26
CA ASP A 61 11.47 -2.51 5.12
C ASP A 61 10.09 -2.20 5.73
N ILE A 62 9.12 -3.09 5.54
CA ILE A 62 7.81 -3.04 6.19
C ILE A 62 7.58 -4.37 6.93
N PRO A 63 6.65 -4.47 7.90
CA PRO A 63 6.54 -5.69 8.70
C PRO A 63 6.16 -6.94 7.89
N SER A 64 5.46 -6.79 6.76
CA SER A 64 5.17 -7.89 5.81
C SER A 64 6.34 -8.26 4.87
N GLY A 65 7.49 -7.60 5.00
CA GLY A 65 8.71 -7.88 4.25
C GLY A 65 9.14 -6.72 3.34
N ARG A 66 10.42 -6.72 2.95
CA ARG A 66 11.06 -5.69 2.12
C ARG A 66 10.33 -5.43 0.80
N VAL A 67 10.09 -4.16 0.49
CA VAL A 67 9.47 -3.69 -0.76
C VAL A 67 10.39 -2.73 -1.50
N VAL A 68 10.37 -2.79 -2.83
CA VAL A 68 11.04 -1.81 -3.70
C VAL A 68 9.98 -0.94 -4.37
N VAL A 69 10.05 0.36 -4.14
CA VAL A 69 9.27 1.39 -4.83
C VAL A 69 10.12 1.98 -5.93
N LYS A 70 9.67 1.86 -7.17
CA LYS A 70 10.26 2.48 -8.34
C LYS A 70 9.62 3.85 -8.55
N ILE A 71 10.43 4.89 -8.48
CA ILE A 71 10.03 6.27 -8.69
C ILE A 71 10.48 6.69 -10.08
N VAL A 72 9.53 7.10 -10.92
CA VAL A 72 9.78 7.53 -12.29
C VAL A 72 9.94 9.05 -12.31
N VAL A 73 11.04 9.51 -12.90
CA VAL A 73 11.42 10.91 -13.03
C VAL A 73 11.54 11.27 -14.51
N GLU A 74 10.80 12.28 -14.94
CA GLU A 74 10.82 12.80 -16.32
C GLU A 74 11.02 14.31 -16.31
N GLY A 75 12.04 14.80 -17.02
CA GLY A 75 12.35 16.24 -17.05
C GLY A 75 12.56 16.85 -15.65
N GLY A 76 13.14 16.07 -14.73
CA GLY A 76 13.34 16.48 -13.33
C GLY A 76 12.07 16.46 -12.45
N LYS A 77 10.92 16.00 -12.98
CA LYS A 77 9.67 15.87 -12.24
C LYS A 77 9.36 14.43 -11.90
N LEU A 78 8.88 14.19 -10.70
CA LEU A 78 8.40 12.90 -10.23
C LEU A 78 7.00 12.65 -10.81
N VAL A 79 6.85 11.63 -11.65
CA VAL A 79 5.58 11.40 -12.38
C VAL A 79 4.86 10.13 -11.94
N GLN A 80 5.56 9.17 -11.34
CA GLN A 80 4.95 7.89 -10.94
C GLN A 80 5.70 7.21 -9.80
N ALA A 81 4.95 6.51 -8.94
CA ALA A 81 5.48 5.55 -8.00
C ALA A 81 4.88 4.16 -8.31
N ILE A 82 5.75 3.18 -8.52
CA ILE A 82 5.38 1.80 -8.86
C ILE A 82 6.00 0.89 -7.81
N PHE A 83 5.19 0.12 -7.08
CA PHE A 83 5.71 -0.89 -6.18
C PHE A 83 5.11 -2.24 -6.56
N ARG A 84 5.85 -3.30 -6.23
CA ARG A 84 5.37 -4.66 -6.36
C ARG A 84 5.47 -5.35 -5.02
N GLN A 85 4.32 -5.65 -4.44
CA GLN A 85 4.25 -6.48 -3.25
C GLN A 85 4.26 -7.94 -3.67
N ARG A 86 5.25 -8.70 -3.19
CA ARG A 86 5.60 -10.01 -3.77
C ARG A 86 4.68 -11.16 -3.33
N LEU A 87 3.89 -10.97 -2.27
CA LEU A 87 3.04 -12.01 -1.71
C LEU A 87 1.57 -11.70 -1.97
N GLN A 88 1.04 -12.25 -3.06
CA GLN A 88 -0.38 -12.32 -3.34
C GLN A 88 -0.79 -13.76 -3.60
N PHE A 89 -1.67 -14.28 -2.76
CA PHE A 89 -2.29 -15.59 -2.97
C PHE A 89 -3.77 -15.57 -2.57
N PRO A 90 -4.65 -16.26 -3.31
CA PRO A 90 -6.02 -16.46 -2.89
C PRO A 90 -6.06 -17.37 -1.67
N ILE A 91 -6.83 -17.00 -0.64
CA ILE A 91 -7.01 -17.82 0.56
C ILE A 91 -8.21 -18.76 0.36
N ARG A 92 -9.32 -18.27 -0.22
CA ARG A 92 -10.51 -19.07 -0.59
C ARG A 92 -11.49 -18.19 -1.38
N LYS A 93 -12.24 -18.79 -2.32
CA LYS A 93 -13.46 -18.17 -2.87
C LYS A 93 -14.66 -18.80 -2.16
N ILE A 94 -15.30 -18.06 -1.27
CA ILE A 94 -16.61 -18.44 -0.71
C ILE A 94 -17.66 -17.78 -1.60
N LEU A 95 -18.81 -18.41 -1.79
CA LEU A 95 -19.78 -18.10 -2.86
C LEU A 95 -20.34 -16.65 -2.90
N THR A 96 -19.90 -15.74 -2.03
CA THR A 96 -20.24 -14.30 -2.05
C THR A 96 -19.04 -13.33 -2.02
N PHE A 97 -17.81 -13.78 -1.74
CA PHE A 97 -16.61 -12.93 -1.76
C PHE A 97 -15.31 -13.73 -1.97
N GLY A 98 -14.29 -13.08 -2.53
CA GLY A 98 -12.93 -13.63 -2.64
C GLY A 98 -12.07 -13.18 -1.47
N LEU A 99 -11.31 -14.11 -0.88
CA LEU A 99 -10.28 -13.80 0.11
C LEU A 99 -8.90 -13.81 -0.53
N SER A 100 -8.09 -12.78 -0.27
CA SER A 100 -6.71 -12.69 -0.72
C SER A 100 -5.81 -12.13 0.39
N PHE A 101 -4.54 -12.49 0.34
CA PHE A 101 -3.50 -11.83 1.16
C PHE A 101 -2.61 -10.99 0.26
N ALA A 102 -2.42 -9.72 0.60
CA ALA A 102 -1.53 -8.79 -0.12
C ALA A 102 -0.75 -7.93 0.89
N GLY A 103 -0.12 -8.59 1.87
CA GLY A 103 0.44 -7.96 3.07
C GLY A 103 -0.57 -7.71 4.18
N ALA A 104 -1.83 -7.49 3.83
CA ALA A 104 -2.98 -7.60 4.72
C ALA A 104 -4.00 -8.58 4.12
N ALA A 105 -4.82 -9.19 4.96
CA ALA A 105 -5.95 -9.99 4.50
C ALA A 105 -7.05 -9.07 3.94
N ASN A 106 -7.61 -9.42 2.78
CA ASN A 106 -8.67 -8.66 2.13
C ASN A 106 -9.83 -9.59 1.77
N ALA A 107 -11.06 -9.13 2.03
CA ALA A 107 -12.27 -9.68 1.45
C ALA A 107 -12.72 -8.77 0.30
N SER A 108 -12.91 -9.35 -0.89
CA SER A 108 -13.28 -8.62 -2.11
C SER A 108 -14.62 -9.12 -2.64
N VAL A 109 -15.55 -8.20 -2.85
CA VAL A 109 -16.88 -8.45 -3.41
C VAL A 109 -17.10 -7.50 -4.58
N ASP A 110 -17.79 -7.97 -5.61
CA ASP A 110 -18.24 -7.10 -6.70
C ASP A 110 -19.43 -6.26 -6.20
N ALA A 111 -19.27 -4.94 -6.23
CA ALA A 111 -20.30 -4.00 -5.78
C ALA A 111 -21.64 -4.20 -6.53
N ALA A 112 -21.59 -4.65 -7.80
CA ALA A 112 -22.79 -4.93 -8.59
C ALA A 112 -23.65 -6.06 -8.00
N GLN A 113 -23.04 -7.05 -7.33
CA GLN A 113 -23.76 -8.12 -6.63
C GLN A 113 -24.58 -7.59 -5.44
N LEU A 114 -24.23 -6.40 -4.94
CA LEU A 114 -24.92 -5.73 -3.84
C LEU A 114 -25.85 -4.61 -4.34
N GLY A 115 -26.00 -4.45 -5.66
CA GLY A 115 -26.76 -3.35 -6.26
C GLY A 115 -26.12 -1.98 -6.02
N LEU A 116 -24.81 -1.91 -5.78
CA LEU A 116 -24.08 -0.68 -5.47
C LEU A 116 -23.12 -0.26 -6.59
N LYS A 117 -22.88 1.04 -6.68
CA LYS A 117 -21.81 1.64 -7.48
C LYS A 117 -20.76 2.27 -6.58
N VAL A 118 -19.49 2.22 -7.01
CA VAL A 118 -18.37 2.87 -6.30
C VAL A 118 -18.42 4.37 -6.57
N GLU A 119 -19.22 5.09 -5.78
CA GLU A 119 -19.45 6.52 -5.90
C GLU A 119 -19.51 7.18 -4.50
N PRO A 120 -19.14 8.46 -4.36
CA PRO A 120 -19.09 9.12 -3.05
C PRO A 120 -20.40 9.09 -2.26
N SER A 121 -21.55 9.12 -2.95
CA SER A 121 -22.90 9.05 -2.35
C SER A 121 -23.14 7.75 -1.57
N ASN A 122 -22.42 6.67 -1.90
CA ASN A 122 -22.58 5.35 -1.26
C ASN A 122 -21.61 5.11 -0.09
N VAL A 123 -20.81 6.10 0.32
CA VAL A 123 -19.71 5.88 1.29
C VAL A 123 -20.18 5.25 2.61
N ASN A 124 -21.29 5.72 3.17
CA ASN A 124 -21.83 5.18 4.42
C ASN A 124 -22.30 3.74 4.26
N ARG A 125 -22.86 3.40 3.10
CA ARG A 125 -23.30 2.03 2.82
C ARG A 125 -22.11 1.08 2.74
N PHE A 126 -21.02 1.49 2.11
CA PHE A 126 -19.78 0.69 2.08
C PHE A 126 -19.17 0.52 3.48
N ILE A 127 -19.19 1.56 4.32
CA ILE A 127 -18.70 1.47 5.71
C ILE A 127 -19.52 0.45 6.51
N SER A 128 -20.85 0.51 6.43
CA SER A 128 -21.72 -0.46 7.12
C SER A 128 -21.47 -1.89 6.66
N LEU A 129 -21.44 -2.12 5.34
CA LEU A 129 -21.20 -3.45 4.77
C LEU A 129 -19.81 -4.00 5.14
N GLY A 130 -18.78 -3.16 5.12
CA GLY A 130 -17.43 -3.58 5.52
C GLY A 130 -17.38 -4.10 6.95
N ARG A 131 -18.10 -3.44 7.88
CA ARG A 131 -18.20 -3.89 9.28
C ARG A 131 -19.00 -5.19 9.43
N GLU A 132 -20.07 -5.36 8.66
CA GLU A 132 -20.85 -6.61 8.66
C GLU A 132 -19.99 -7.81 8.21
N VAL A 133 -19.16 -7.61 7.18
CA VAL A 133 -18.22 -8.64 6.70
C VAL A 133 -17.15 -8.94 7.75
N GLU A 134 -16.54 -7.91 8.34
CA GLU A 134 -15.50 -8.06 9.37
C GLU A 134 -15.99 -8.85 10.59
N LEU A 135 -17.22 -8.61 11.05
CA LEU A 135 -17.81 -9.34 12.19
C LEU A 135 -18.14 -10.81 11.90
N THR A 136 -18.19 -11.21 10.63
CA THR A 136 -18.56 -12.56 10.21
C THR A 136 -17.34 -13.45 9.92
N MET A 137 -16.13 -12.86 9.92
CA MET A 137 -14.85 -13.54 9.67
C MET A 137 -14.12 -13.84 10.97
#